data_AF-A0A4R9WZ51-F1
#
_entry.id   AF-A0A4R9WZ51-F1
#
_cell.length_a   1.000
_cell.length_b   1.000
_cell.length_c   1.000
_cell.angle_alpha   90.00
_cell.angle_beta   90.00
_cell.angle_gamma   90.00
#
_symmetry.space_group_name_H-M   'P 1'
#
loop_
_entity.id
_entity.type
_entity.pdbx_description
1 polymer ?
#
loop_
_entity_poly.entity_id
_entity_poly.type
_entity_poly.pdbx_seq_one_letter_code
_entity_poly.pdbx_strand_id
1 'polypeptide(L)'
;MIRLGLANAATIEALAWIARRRMPAIACGYLESDRRRAGARAQPRRARRDHARTALHARYQRPLDRAALFGGDYNLPIGISPVGLVNALWPGADNMLAAAARAANVPYGLSTVGTTSIEASGANAACRFLEPRAAAMLRPRSRSSPSSIRGRLPHPL
;
A
#
# COMPACT_ATOMS: atom_id res chain seq x y z
N MET A 1 5.46 1.77 -37.67
CA MET A 1 4.72 1.03 -36.61
C MET A 1 5.38 1.31 -35.27
N ILE A 2 4.74 2.03 -34.34
CA ILE A 2 5.30 2.33 -33.02
C ILE A 2 5.28 1.06 -32.17
N ARG A 3 6.46 0.59 -31.73
CA ARG A 3 6.59 -0.57 -30.84
C ARG A 3 6.22 -0.13 -29.42
N LEU A 4 5.18 -0.74 -28.83
CA LEU A 4 4.79 -0.45 -27.44
C LEU A 4 5.92 -0.90 -26.49
N GLY A 5 6.49 0.06 -25.76
CA GLY A 5 7.54 -0.12 -24.76
C GLY A 5 7.19 0.58 -23.45
N LEU A 6 7.98 0.33 -22.40
CA LEU A 6 7.74 0.87 -21.05
C LEU A 6 7.55 2.40 -21.04
N ALA A 7 8.35 3.13 -21.83
CA ALA A 7 8.29 4.59 -21.91
C ALA A 7 6.96 5.14 -22.48
N ASN A 8 6.22 4.32 -23.24
CA ASN A 8 4.99 4.74 -23.93
C ASN A 8 3.75 3.98 -23.42
N ALA A 9 3.84 3.30 -22.27
CA ALA A 9 2.74 2.55 -21.68
C ALA A 9 1.85 3.49 -20.84
N ALA A 10 0.83 4.09 -21.46
CA ALA A 10 -0.07 5.04 -20.81
C ALA A 10 -1.12 4.39 -19.86
N THR A 11 -1.29 3.07 -19.90
CA THR A 11 -2.30 2.35 -19.11
C THR A 11 -1.73 1.14 -18.39
N ILE A 12 -2.38 0.76 -17.29
CA ILE A 12 -2.05 -0.47 -16.55
C ILE A 12 -2.22 -1.70 -17.45
N GLU A 13 -3.22 -1.69 -18.32
CA GLU A 13 -3.44 -2.74 -19.31
C GLU A 13 -2.29 -2.85 -20.33
N ALA A 14 -1.71 -1.73 -20.75
CA ALA A 14 -0.52 -1.71 -21.61
C ALA A 14 0.72 -2.29 -20.89
N LEU A 15 0.94 -1.93 -19.63
CA LEU A 15 2.01 -2.51 -18.80
C LEU A 15 1.84 -4.03 -18.65
N ALA A 16 0.62 -4.48 -18.37
CA ALA A 16 0.32 -5.91 -18.27
C ALA A 16 0.60 -6.64 -19.59
N TRP A 17 0.24 -6.05 -20.73
CA TRP A 17 0.54 -6.63 -22.05
C TRP A 17 2.06 -6.79 -22.28
N ILE A 18 2.85 -5.78 -21.94
CA ILE A 18 4.32 -5.85 -22.05
C ILE A 18 4.89 -6.96 -21.16
N ALA A 19 4.44 -7.04 -19.91
CA ALA A 19 4.91 -8.04 -18.94
C ALA A 19 4.63 -9.48 -19.41
N ARG A 20 3.44 -9.75 -19.96
CA ARG A 20 3.05 -11.06 -20.47
C ARG A 20 3.93 -11.58 -21.61
N ARG A 21 4.59 -10.69 -22.35
CA ARG A 21 5.52 -11.07 -23.43
C ARG A 21 6.91 -11.48 -22.91
N ARG A 22 7.22 -11.16 -21.65
CA ARG A 22 8.51 -11.46 -21.01
C ARG A 22 8.42 -12.60 -20.01
N MET A 23 7.30 -12.73 -19.32
CA MET A 23 7.10 -13.79 -18.32
C MET A 23 6.96 -15.18 -18.97
N PRO A 24 7.48 -16.25 -18.34
CA PRO A 24 7.20 -17.61 -18.75
C PRO A 24 5.68 -17.91 -18.77
N ALA A 25 5.24 -18.74 -19.71
CA ALA A 25 3.82 -19.04 -19.89
C ALA A 25 3.17 -19.65 -18.64
N ILE A 26 3.89 -20.51 -17.91
CA ILE A 26 3.41 -21.15 -16.68
C ILE A 26 3.18 -20.09 -15.59
N ALA A 27 4.16 -19.21 -15.36
CA ALA A 27 4.05 -18.11 -14.41
C ALA A 27 2.90 -17.14 -14.75
N CYS A 28 2.75 -16.79 -16.02
CA CYS A 28 1.62 -15.99 -16.49
C CYS A 28 0.29 -16.72 -16.29
N GLY A 29 0.24 -18.02 -16.52
CA GLY A 29 -0.94 -18.85 -16.31
C GLY A 29 -1.37 -18.91 -14.85
N TYR A 30 -0.41 -19.01 -13.92
CA TYR A 30 -0.65 -18.95 -12.48
C TYR A 30 -1.23 -17.60 -12.05
N LEU A 31 -0.57 -16.50 -12.43
CA LEU A 31 -0.98 -15.15 -12.07
C LEU A 31 -2.36 -14.76 -12.65
N GLU A 32 -2.68 -15.26 -13.84
CA GLU A 32 -3.96 -15.00 -14.50
C GLU A 32 -5.01 -16.09 -14.30
N SER A 33 -4.75 -17.06 -13.42
CA SER A 33 -5.66 -18.18 -13.19
C SER A 33 -7.07 -17.71 -12.84
N ASP A 34 -7.19 -16.71 -11.97
CA ASP A 34 -8.45 -16.08 -11.60
C ASP A 34 -9.15 -15.42 -12.79
N ARG A 35 -8.42 -14.80 -13.74
CA ARG A 35 -9.02 -14.17 -14.93
C ARG A 35 -9.75 -15.17 -15.83
N ARG A 36 -9.47 -16.46 -15.70
CA ARG A 36 -10.12 -17.55 -16.46
C ARG A 36 -11.35 -18.10 -15.75
N ARG A 37 -11.57 -17.77 -14.48
CA ARG A 37 -12.76 -18.17 -13.73
C ARG A 37 -13.96 -17.35 -14.19
N ALA A 38 -15.09 -18.02 -14.43
CA ALA A 38 -16.34 -17.36 -14.80
C ALA A 38 -16.69 -16.30 -13.75
N GLY A 39 -16.93 -15.06 -14.18
CA GLY A 39 -17.27 -13.93 -13.29
C GLY A 39 -16.10 -13.10 -12.76
N ALA A 40 -14.84 -13.55 -12.86
CA ALA A 40 -13.69 -12.79 -12.32
C ALA A 40 -13.47 -11.43 -13.02
N ARG A 41 -13.85 -11.33 -14.31
CA ARG A 41 -13.86 -10.05 -15.04
C ARG A 41 -15.15 -9.25 -14.85
N ALA A 42 -16.21 -9.87 -14.35
CA ALA A 42 -17.51 -9.23 -14.19
C ALA A 42 -17.50 -8.23 -13.04
N GLN A 43 -16.86 -8.55 -11.91
CA GLN A 43 -16.80 -7.67 -10.74
C GLN A 43 -16.10 -6.33 -11.02
N PRO A 44 -14.85 -6.28 -11.53
CA PRO A 44 -14.18 -5.01 -11.78
C PRO A 44 -14.87 -4.18 -12.86
N ARG A 45 -15.41 -4.84 -13.91
CA ARG A 45 -16.17 -4.17 -14.98
C ARG A 45 -17.48 -3.58 -14.44
N ARG A 46 -18.17 -4.32 -13.59
CA ARG A 46 -19.39 -3.85 -12.92
C ARG A 46 -19.08 -2.65 -12.02
N ALA A 47 -18.05 -2.72 -11.19
CA ALA A 47 -17.63 -1.60 -10.35
C ALA A 47 -17.31 -0.35 -11.18
N ARG A 48 -16.56 -0.48 -12.28
CA ARG A 48 -16.29 0.63 -13.21
C ARG A 48 -17.58 1.19 -13.84
N ARG A 49 -18.50 0.32 -14.26
CA ARG A 49 -19.79 0.72 -14.85
C ARG A 49 -20.67 1.45 -13.83
N ASP A 50 -20.74 0.95 -12.61
CA ASP A 50 -21.56 1.52 -11.54
C ASP A 50 -20.98 2.88 -11.10
N HIS A 51 -19.64 3.00 -11.04
CA HIS A 51 -18.98 4.29 -10.82
C HIS A 51 -19.27 5.28 -11.96
N ALA A 52 -19.17 4.86 -13.22
CA ALA A 52 -19.47 5.72 -14.38
C ALA A 52 -20.93 6.22 -14.43
N ARG A 53 -21.85 5.50 -13.79
CA ARG A 53 -23.27 5.90 -13.67
C ARG A 53 -23.52 6.91 -12.55
N THR A 54 -22.55 7.08 -11.65
CA THR A 54 -22.68 8.00 -10.52
C THR A 54 -22.10 9.35 -10.92
N ALA A 55 -22.97 10.33 -11.20
CA ALA A 55 -22.54 11.71 -11.45
C ALA A 55 -22.05 12.34 -10.14
N LEU A 56 -20.74 12.30 -9.91
CA LEU A 56 -20.11 12.98 -8.78
C LEU A 56 -19.96 14.46 -9.12
N HIS A 57 -20.81 15.30 -8.53
CA HIS A 57 -20.61 16.75 -8.56
C HIS A 57 -19.58 17.13 -7.49
N ALA A 58 -18.32 17.32 -7.90
CA ALA A 58 -17.26 17.74 -7.00
C ALA A 58 -17.54 19.16 -6.49
N ARG A 59 -18.11 19.27 -5.28
CA ARG A 59 -18.28 20.56 -4.58
C ARG A 59 -16.96 21.10 -4.02
N TYR A 60 -16.01 20.21 -3.76
CA TYR A 60 -14.65 20.54 -3.34
C TYR A 60 -13.67 19.58 -4.00
N GLN A 61 -12.72 20.11 -4.77
CA GLN A 61 -11.61 19.33 -5.29
C GLN A 61 -10.44 19.50 -4.33
N ARG A 62 -10.24 18.51 -3.45
CA ARG A 62 -8.97 18.35 -2.74
C ARG A 62 -8.23 17.16 -3.34
N PRO A 63 -6.95 17.32 -3.66
CA PRO A 63 -6.19 16.20 -4.19
C PRO A 63 -5.97 15.19 -3.05
N LEU A 64 -6.16 13.90 -3.36
CA LEU A 64 -6.10 12.81 -2.38
C LEU A 64 -4.66 12.28 -2.34
N ASP A 65 -3.79 13.05 -1.72
CA ASP A 65 -2.33 12.89 -1.89
C ASP A 65 -1.72 12.01 -0.81
N ARG A 66 -2.43 11.78 0.30
CA ARG A 66 -1.85 11.14 1.48
C ARG A 66 -2.87 10.27 2.19
N ALA A 67 -2.37 9.26 2.88
CA ALA A 67 -3.20 8.38 3.71
C ALA A 67 -2.48 8.07 5.02
N ALA A 68 -3.17 8.23 6.14
CA ALA A 68 -2.72 7.74 7.43
C ALA A 68 -3.32 6.35 7.66
N LEU A 69 -2.48 5.32 7.77
CA LEU A 69 -2.91 3.93 7.95
C LEU A 69 -1.92 3.19 8.87
N PHE A 70 -2.43 2.36 9.77
CA PHE A 70 -1.62 1.58 10.74
C PHE A 70 -0.60 2.42 11.53
N GLY A 71 -0.92 3.68 11.84
CA GLY A 71 -0.02 4.58 12.55
C GLY A 71 1.13 5.13 11.72
N GLY A 72 1.13 4.94 10.40
CA GLY A 72 2.05 5.57 9.46
C GLY A 72 1.36 6.53 8.50
N ASP A 73 2.13 7.51 8.01
CA ASP A 73 1.71 8.46 6.99
C ASP A 73 2.32 8.07 5.63
N TYR A 74 1.47 7.84 4.65
CA TYR A 74 1.84 7.41 3.30
C TYR A 74 1.60 8.51 2.27
N ASN A 75 2.42 8.51 1.22
CA ASN A 75 2.41 9.53 0.16
C ASN A 75 1.38 9.26 -0.93
N LEU A 76 0.65 8.15 -0.87
CA LEU A 76 -0.46 7.83 -1.75
C LEU A 76 -1.48 6.94 -1.03
N PRO A 77 -2.78 7.05 -1.36
CA PRO A 77 -3.85 6.20 -0.81
C PRO A 77 -3.96 4.84 -1.54
N ILE A 78 -2.83 4.24 -1.90
CA ILE A 78 -2.74 2.92 -2.55
C ILE A 78 -1.62 2.12 -1.89
N GLY A 79 -1.66 0.78 -2.03
CA GLY A 79 -0.61 -0.09 -1.53
C GLY A 79 -0.41 -1.31 -2.43
N ILE A 80 0.71 -1.99 -2.25
CA ILE A 80 1.01 -3.25 -2.94
C ILE A 80 0.36 -4.40 -2.18
N SER A 81 -0.63 -5.04 -2.80
CA SER A 81 -1.33 -6.21 -2.25
C SER A 81 -0.37 -7.39 -2.09
N PRO A 82 -0.54 -8.25 -1.07
CA PRO A 82 0.21 -9.49 -0.98
C PRO A 82 -0.08 -10.40 -2.17
N VAL A 83 0.98 -10.87 -2.81
CA VAL A 83 0.95 -11.85 -3.91
C VAL A 83 1.83 -13.03 -3.50
N GLY A 84 1.34 -14.26 -3.68
CA GLY A 84 2.11 -15.46 -3.39
C GLY A 84 3.08 -15.83 -4.52
N LEU A 85 4.17 -16.50 -4.18
CA LEU A 85 5.12 -17.05 -5.16
C LEU A 85 5.70 -16.00 -6.14
N VAL A 86 5.91 -14.77 -5.68
CA VAL A 86 6.33 -13.64 -6.54
C VAL A 86 7.65 -13.90 -7.27
N ASN A 87 8.64 -14.54 -6.63
CA ASN A 87 9.90 -14.85 -7.31
C ASN A 87 9.76 -15.97 -8.35
N ALA A 88 8.70 -16.79 -8.29
CA ALA A 88 8.35 -17.73 -9.36
C ALA A 88 7.70 -17.03 -10.56
N LEU A 89 7.12 -15.84 -10.36
CA LEU A 89 6.64 -15.00 -11.45
C LEU A 89 7.80 -14.38 -12.22
N TRP A 90 8.77 -13.83 -11.48
CA TRP A 90 9.99 -13.24 -12.02
C TRP A 90 11.08 -13.21 -10.95
N PRO A 91 12.33 -13.61 -11.26
CA PRO A 91 13.41 -13.65 -10.26
C PRO A 91 13.62 -12.29 -9.58
N GLY A 92 13.59 -12.28 -8.25
CA GLY A 92 13.82 -11.09 -7.43
C GLY A 92 12.68 -10.07 -7.44
N ALA A 93 11.53 -10.38 -8.06
CA ALA A 93 10.41 -9.44 -8.16
C ALA A 93 9.86 -9.00 -6.80
N ASP A 94 9.98 -9.84 -5.78
CA ASP A 94 9.50 -9.51 -4.44
C ASP A 94 10.30 -8.34 -3.82
N ASN A 95 11.63 -8.40 -3.92
CA ASN A 95 12.51 -7.29 -3.52
C ASN A 95 12.27 -6.04 -4.36
N MET A 96 12.00 -6.20 -5.66
CA MET A 96 11.69 -5.07 -6.54
C MET A 96 10.40 -4.37 -6.12
N LEU A 97 9.36 -5.12 -5.76
CA LEU A 97 8.09 -4.57 -5.27
C LEU A 97 8.26 -3.91 -3.90
N ALA A 98 8.97 -4.55 -2.98
CA ALA A 98 9.30 -3.97 -1.67
C ALA A 98 10.04 -2.63 -1.83
N ALA A 99 11.10 -2.60 -2.63
CA ALA A 99 11.87 -1.40 -2.90
C ALA A 99 11.03 -0.29 -3.56
N ALA A 100 10.16 -0.65 -4.52
CA ALA A 100 9.24 0.30 -5.15
C ALA A 100 8.24 0.88 -4.15
N ALA A 101 7.67 0.05 -3.26
CA ALA A 101 6.78 0.52 -2.21
C ALA A 101 7.48 1.47 -1.23
N ARG A 102 8.74 1.16 -0.88
CA ARG A 102 9.56 2.02 -0.04
C ARG A 102 9.85 3.37 -0.71
N ALA A 103 10.28 3.34 -1.97
CA ALA A 103 10.58 4.55 -2.72
C ALA A 103 9.35 5.45 -2.88
N ALA A 104 8.16 4.87 -3.09
CA ALA A 104 6.91 5.60 -3.18
C ALA A 104 6.28 5.94 -1.82
N ASN A 105 6.84 5.45 -0.71
CA ASN A 105 6.25 5.51 0.63
C ASN A 105 4.76 5.09 0.63
N VAL A 106 4.51 3.84 0.22
CA VAL A 106 3.19 3.20 0.23
C VAL A 106 3.22 1.88 1.00
N PRO A 107 2.09 1.41 1.56
CA PRO A 107 2.02 0.13 2.23
C PRO A 107 2.39 -1.04 1.30
N TYR A 108 3.11 -2.02 1.83
CA TYR A 108 3.45 -3.26 1.14
C TYR A 108 2.98 -4.46 1.98
N GLY A 109 2.17 -5.32 1.39
CA GLY A 109 1.73 -6.57 2.00
C GLY A 109 2.63 -7.73 1.59
N LEU A 110 3.24 -8.39 2.57
CA LEU A 110 3.98 -9.63 2.34
C LEU A 110 3.02 -10.83 2.40
N SER A 111 3.15 -11.75 1.45
CA SER A 111 2.37 -13.00 1.45
C SER A 111 2.94 -14.03 2.43
N THR A 112 2.08 -14.85 3.03
CA THR A 112 2.50 -16.00 3.86
C THR A 112 3.25 -17.06 3.07
N VAL A 113 2.98 -17.13 1.76
CA VAL A 113 3.72 -17.96 0.79
C VAL A 113 4.69 -17.10 -0.03
N GLY A 114 5.29 -16.10 0.62
CA GLY A 114 6.37 -15.28 0.08
C GLY A 114 7.61 -16.13 -0.20
N THR A 115 8.35 -15.75 -1.24
CA THR A 115 9.55 -16.46 -1.71
C THR A 115 10.85 -15.75 -1.30
N THR A 116 10.74 -14.76 -0.44
CA THR A 116 11.82 -13.96 0.13
C THR A 116 11.68 -14.00 1.64
N SER A 117 12.80 -14.00 2.36
CA SER A 117 12.75 -13.97 3.82
C SER A 117 12.08 -12.68 4.31
N ILE A 118 11.50 -12.76 5.51
CA ILE A 118 10.83 -11.62 6.14
C ILE A 118 11.83 -10.48 6.37
N GLU A 119 13.06 -10.81 6.76
CA GLU A 119 14.16 -9.87 7.02
C GLU A 119 14.57 -9.13 5.75
N ALA A 120 14.78 -9.86 4.65
CA ALA A 120 15.14 -9.27 3.36
C ALA A 120 13.99 -8.40 2.81
N SER A 121 12.75 -8.84 2.98
CA SER A 121 11.57 -8.06 2.58
C SER A 121 11.41 -6.80 3.44
N GLY A 122 11.61 -6.91 4.75
CA GLY A 122 11.53 -5.81 5.71
C GLY A 122 12.62 -4.76 5.52
N ALA A 123 13.83 -5.17 5.13
CA ALA A 123 14.91 -4.25 4.78
C ALA A 123 14.54 -3.35 3.58
N ASN A 124 13.83 -3.92 2.60
CA ASN A 124 13.53 -3.26 1.32
C ASN A 124 12.19 -2.55 1.28
N ALA A 125 11.20 -2.96 2.06
CA ALA A 125 9.87 -2.36 2.07
C ALA A 125 9.78 -1.14 3.00
N ALA A 126 8.79 -0.26 2.76
CA ALA A 126 8.27 0.65 3.80
C ALA A 126 7.43 -0.12 4.83
N CYS A 127 7.80 -1.37 5.11
CA CYS A 127 7.10 -2.22 6.04
C CYS A 127 7.42 -1.74 7.44
N ARG A 128 6.55 -0.88 7.98
CA ARG A 128 6.40 -0.80 9.42
C ARG A 128 5.70 -2.08 9.84
N PHE A 129 6.46 -3.00 10.44
CA PHE A 129 5.87 -3.88 11.43
C PHE A 129 5.01 -3.01 12.33
N LEU A 130 3.78 -3.46 12.60
CA LEU A 130 2.94 -2.86 13.62
C LEU A 130 3.73 -2.85 14.92
N GLU A 131 4.51 -1.79 15.15
CA GLU A 131 5.04 -1.49 16.47
C GLU A 131 3.81 -1.39 17.35
N PRO A 132 3.64 -2.29 18.34
CA PRO A 132 2.55 -2.14 19.26
C PRO A 132 2.75 -0.77 19.89
N ARG A 133 1.74 0.09 19.77
CA ARG A 133 1.63 1.37 20.50
C ARG A 133 1.91 1.25 22.01
N ALA A 134 2.06 0.03 22.55
CA ALA A 134 2.52 -0.27 23.90
C ALA A 134 3.87 0.38 24.27
N ALA A 135 4.81 0.58 23.33
CA ALA A 135 6.12 1.16 23.67
C ALA A 135 6.04 2.66 24.06
N ALA A 136 5.00 3.38 23.63
CA ALA A 136 4.77 4.77 24.02
C ALA A 136 4.10 4.92 25.40
N MET A 137 3.47 3.87 25.93
CA MET A 137 2.86 3.86 27.27
C MET A 137 3.86 3.57 28.40
N LEU A 138 5.03 3.01 28.09
CA LEU A 138 6.06 2.62 29.07
C LEU A 138 7.13 3.70 29.29
N ARG A 139 6.96 4.92 28.76
CA ARG A 139 7.77 6.05 29.25
C ARG A 139 7.35 6.28 30.72
N PRO A 140 8.26 6.18 31.71
CA PRO A 140 7.92 6.58 33.06
C PRO A 140 7.46 8.03 32.99
N ARG A 141 6.19 8.28 33.32
CA ARG A 141 5.71 9.63 33.59
C ARG A 141 6.68 10.18 34.62
N SER A 142 7.47 11.18 34.24
CA SER A 142 8.31 11.92 35.17
C SER A 142 7.43 12.32 36.35
N ARG A 143 7.73 11.79 37.54
CA ARG A 143 7.06 12.17 38.78
C ARG A 143 7.24 13.68 38.93
N SER A 144 6.21 14.45 38.60
CA SER A 144 6.09 15.81 39.11
C SER A 144 5.83 15.68 40.62
N SER A 145 6.84 15.99 41.43
CA SER A 145 6.71 16.09 42.88
C SER A 145 5.56 17.05 43.25
N PRO A 146 4.73 16.71 44.25
CA PRO A 146 3.69 17.62 44.71
C PRO A 146 4.33 18.70 45.57
N SER A 147 4.34 19.95 45.09
CA SER A 147 4.71 21.08 45.95
C SER A 147 3.76 22.26 45.77
N SER A 148 3.06 22.52 46.88
CA SER A 148 2.41 23.77 47.29
C SER A 148 1.18 24.24 46.53
N ILE A 149 0.03 23.81 47.04
CA ILE A 149 -1.15 24.69 47.19
C ILE A 149 -0.70 25.95 47.94
N ARG A 150 -0.79 27.13 47.32
CA ARG A 150 -1.06 28.39 48.04
C ARG A 150 -2.14 29.14 47.28
N GLY A 151 -3.31 29.17 47.91
CA GLY A 151 -4.48 29.90 47.43
C GLY A 151 -4.21 31.38 47.25
N ARG A 152 -4.95 31.97 46.31
CA ARG A 152 -5.15 33.42 46.23
C ARG A 152 -6.64 33.62 45.98
N LEU A 153 -7.36 34.01 47.04
CA LEU A 153 -8.75 34.46 47.00
C LEU A 153 -8.84 35.75 46.17
N PRO A 154 -9.95 36.02 45.47
CA PRO A 154 -10.19 37.32 44.85
C PRO A 154 -10.69 38.33 45.90
N HIS A 155 -10.09 39.52 45.94
CA HIS A 155 -10.63 40.69 46.63
C HIS A 155 -11.56 41.50 45.71
N PRO A 156 -12.57 42.20 46.25
CA PRO A 156 -13.62 42.85 45.47
C PRO A 156 -13.27 44.29 45.12
N LEU A 157 -13.73 44.73 43.94
CA LEU A 157 -14.33 46.05 43.68
C LEU A 157 -15.42 45.86 42.63
#